data_AF-A0AA39UIC8-F1
#
_entry.id   AF-A0AA39UIC8-F1
#
_cell.length_a   1.000
_cell.length_b   1.000
_cell.length_c   1.000
_cell.angle_alpha   90.00
_cell.angle_beta   90.00
_cell.angle_gamma   90.00
#
_symmetry.space_group_name_H-M   'P 1'
#
loop_
_entity.id
_entity.type
_entity.pdbx_description
1 polymer ?
#
loop_
_entity_poly.entity_id
_entity_poly.type
_entity_poly.pdbx_seq_one_letter_code
_entity_poly.pdbx_strand_id
1 'polypeptide(L)'
;MSSNPTVQSIVLQAIGGLHPALSGKVQSLFSDIGLLLRQSCEECLAMSWPAYRKPLLGLETKLERLLRCNLFLSDENDIYVNVNFPQNENVGNALDVKLALMNGSRIIPRCTSEVASNGAIAFSHSSDDEYWVFHPTIWINFITDAAAEDVFSPIDIGTQDPFAIDICCAVLRAFQWPHSEDKDRTTSVVEPSAAAIPFPDAVRDYLYSDMTAHLLKMFAVFVRPLNVPSIELSLRILLVFAEFLISRIPWEKQANTAAVELRALNTVFQFISGQHYFHSHPSEAHAAVFDVLDRFLADTSTSIPWKADSSVFNPGVLILFAMDACQKWHAMRPRSLQAVFNVMFDRYDSPDPFIVFHAGPTIGEALRQGSPTTLSVFRTAQCLEYFGHHGYRLGLIDIIEGYLSIFDRNSNSGIEASVVQEHIEYLHTPDILFTVCSILALGDYRYPDWYRRERIKWNILSLVRIQRDAPVWDDCRYRLGQLLEEDGMDFFYRQTRIRGIERVSLPAEKIADQRKYIRFAIETMNAIFLGTLDDEPNSSDYHAAIPDDSSISPTRASWRDHLHRLLPWHDQRESVRVD
;
A
#
# COMPACT_ATOMS: atom_id res chain seq x y z
N MET A 1 -49.78 26.37 6.63
CA MET A 1 -48.86 26.43 5.45
C MET A 1 -49.58 27.09 4.28
N SER A 2 -48.86 27.83 3.42
CA SER A 2 -49.41 28.42 2.18
C SER A 2 -49.94 27.32 1.24
N SER A 3 -50.91 27.60 0.37
CA SER A 3 -51.36 26.66 -0.67
C SER A 3 -50.47 26.64 -1.92
N ASN A 4 -49.48 27.53 -2.00
CA ASN A 4 -48.54 27.61 -3.12
C ASN A 4 -47.36 26.65 -2.89
N PRO A 5 -47.13 25.65 -3.75
CA PRO A 5 -46.09 24.63 -3.57
C PRO A 5 -44.67 25.22 -3.61
N THR A 6 -44.43 26.27 -4.41
CA THR A 6 -43.15 26.97 -4.43
C THR A 6 -42.86 27.64 -3.08
N VAL A 7 -43.86 28.29 -2.49
CA VAL A 7 -43.72 28.93 -1.17
C VAL A 7 -43.50 27.88 -0.09
N GLN A 8 -44.24 26.76 -0.13
CA GLN A 8 -44.04 25.63 0.78
C GLN A 8 -42.60 25.10 0.66
N SER A 9 -42.12 24.85 -0.55
CA SER A 9 -40.76 24.36 -0.79
C SER A 9 -39.67 25.32 -0.30
N ILE A 10 -39.86 26.64 -0.49
CA ILE A 10 -38.93 27.66 0.04
C ILE A 10 -38.91 27.63 1.57
N VAL A 11 -40.07 27.55 2.21
CA VAL A 11 -40.16 27.50 3.69
C VAL A 11 -39.48 26.24 4.22
N LEU A 12 -39.71 25.08 3.60
CA LEU A 12 -39.06 23.83 3.98
C LEU A 12 -37.54 23.90 3.83
N GLN A 13 -37.04 24.43 2.70
CA GLN A 13 -35.60 24.64 2.51
C GLN A 13 -35.01 25.64 3.51
N ALA A 14 -35.76 26.69 3.85
CA ALA A 14 -35.34 27.68 4.84
C ALA A 14 -35.24 27.06 6.24
N ILE A 15 -36.20 26.20 6.62
CA ILE A 15 -36.15 25.41 7.85
C ILE A 15 -34.90 24.51 7.83
N GLY A 16 -34.62 23.83 6.72
CA GLY A 16 -33.42 23.01 6.57
C GLY A 16 -32.11 23.78 6.72
N GLY A 17 -32.09 25.07 6.37
CA GLY A 17 -30.96 25.97 6.57
C GLY A 17 -30.80 26.50 8.00
N LEU A 18 -31.70 26.18 8.92
CA LEU A 18 -31.61 26.64 10.31
C LEU A 18 -30.48 25.93 11.06
N HIS A 19 -30.05 26.56 12.16
CA HIS A 19 -29.05 26.01 13.05
C HIS A 19 -29.62 24.82 13.84
N PRO A 20 -28.89 23.69 13.99
CA PRO A 20 -29.35 22.50 14.71
C PRO A 20 -29.89 22.78 16.12
N ALA A 21 -29.32 23.75 16.84
CA ALA A 21 -29.76 24.16 18.18
C ALA A 21 -31.22 24.66 18.26
N LEU A 22 -31.85 24.95 17.12
CA LEU A 22 -33.26 25.37 17.05
C LEU A 22 -34.23 24.20 16.89
N SER A 23 -33.76 22.95 16.89
CA SER A 23 -34.57 21.77 16.58
C SER A 23 -35.85 21.66 17.42
N GLY A 24 -35.75 21.73 18.74
CA GLY A 24 -36.93 21.66 19.61
C GLY A 24 -37.95 22.77 19.34
N LYS A 25 -37.51 23.97 18.94
CA LYS A 25 -38.42 25.07 18.57
C LYS A 25 -39.07 24.81 17.22
N VAL A 26 -38.30 24.36 16.23
CA VAL A 26 -38.82 24.04 14.89
C VAL A 26 -39.86 22.92 14.99
N GLN A 27 -39.55 21.84 15.71
CA GLN A 27 -40.48 20.72 15.89
C GLN A 27 -41.80 21.18 16.53
N SER A 28 -41.74 22.03 17.56
CA SER A 28 -42.93 22.57 18.23
C SER A 28 -43.80 23.46 17.34
N LEU A 29 -43.21 24.09 16.31
CA LEU A 29 -43.90 25.03 15.42
C LEU A 29 -44.42 24.36 14.15
N PHE A 30 -43.89 23.19 13.78
CA PHE A 30 -44.09 22.60 12.45
C PHE A 30 -44.37 21.08 12.47
N SER A 31 -45.05 20.55 13.49
CA SER A 31 -45.31 19.10 13.66
C SER A 31 -45.97 18.40 12.46
N ASP A 32 -46.76 19.10 11.63
CA ASP A 32 -47.63 18.45 10.63
C ASP A 32 -47.14 18.60 9.18
N ILE A 33 -45.86 18.92 8.94
CA ILE A 33 -45.37 19.28 7.60
C ILE A 33 -44.71 18.11 6.85
N GLY A 34 -44.64 16.91 7.45
CA GLY A 34 -43.96 15.73 6.89
C GLY A 34 -44.45 15.33 5.50
N LEU A 35 -45.76 15.39 5.26
CA LEU A 35 -46.36 15.11 3.94
C LEU A 35 -45.91 16.11 2.85
N LEU A 36 -45.79 17.40 3.21
CA LEU A 36 -45.33 18.46 2.30
C LEU A 36 -43.84 18.36 2.03
N LEU A 37 -43.06 18.03 3.07
CA LEU A 37 -41.63 17.78 2.96
C LEU A 37 -41.37 16.61 2.00
N ARG A 38 -42.13 15.53 2.15
CA ARG A 38 -42.08 14.36 1.28
C ARG A 38 -42.32 14.74 -0.17
N GLN A 39 -43.44 15.39 -0.47
CA GLN A 39 -43.76 15.83 -1.84
C GLN A 39 -42.66 16.73 -2.42
N SER A 40 -42.12 17.66 -1.63
CA SER A 40 -41.04 18.54 -2.07
C SER A 40 -39.74 17.79 -2.38
N CYS A 41 -39.43 16.74 -1.62
CA CYS A 41 -38.30 15.85 -1.92
C CYS A 41 -38.55 15.07 -3.21
N GLU A 42 -39.78 14.59 -3.44
CA GLU A 42 -40.13 13.85 -4.65
C GLU A 42 -39.95 14.68 -5.94
N GLU A 43 -40.22 15.99 -5.88
CA GLU A 43 -40.00 16.93 -7.01
C GLU A 43 -38.53 17.15 -7.35
N CYS A 44 -37.62 16.89 -6.41
CA CYS A 44 -36.17 16.97 -6.65
C CYS A 44 -35.64 15.74 -7.38
N LEU A 45 -36.50 14.79 -7.72
CA LEU A 45 -36.08 13.48 -8.20
C LEU A 45 -36.67 13.13 -9.57
N ALA A 46 -35.84 12.56 -10.46
CA ALA A 46 -36.25 12.01 -11.75
C ALA A 46 -36.64 10.53 -11.60
N MET A 47 -37.82 10.12 -12.07
CA MET A 47 -38.16 8.69 -12.19
C MET A 47 -37.40 8.08 -13.36
N SER A 48 -36.69 6.99 -13.10
CA SER A 48 -35.97 6.21 -14.10
C SER A 48 -36.23 4.72 -13.89
N TRP A 49 -36.34 3.98 -15.00
CA TRP A 49 -36.85 2.61 -15.03
C TRP A 49 -35.68 1.60 -14.99
N PRO A 50 -35.70 0.55 -14.13
CA PRO A 50 -36.84 0.08 -13.34
C PRO A 50 -36.85 0.65 -11.90
N ALA A 51 -37.86 1.46 -11.59
CA ALA A 51 -38.24 1.89 -10.23
C ALA A 51 -37.15 2.59 -9.38
N TYR A 52 -36.33 3.47 -9.97
CA TYR A 52 -35.37 4.30 -9.24
C TYR A 52 -35.61 5.82 -9.45
N ARG A 53 -34.99 6.64 -8.60
CA ARG A 53 -35.26 8.07 -8.44
C ARG A 53 -33.98 8.87 -8.19
N LYS A 54 -33.42 9.52 -9.21
CA LYS A 54 -32.20 10.33 -9.11
C LYS A 54 -32.45 11.76 -8.65
N PRO A 55 -31.58 12.43 -7.86
CA PRO A 55 -31.53 13.89 -7.87
C PRO A 55 -31.52 14.38 -9.32
N LEU A 56 -32.46 15.25 -9.62
CA LEU A 56 -32.45 15.99 -10.87
C LEU A 56 -31.22 16.89 -10.86
N LEU A 57 -30.48 16.90 -11.97
CA LEU A 57 -29.31 17.74 -12.15
C LEU A 57 -29.65 19.21 -11.82
N GLY A 58 -28.92 19.80 -10.88
CA GLY A 58 -29.12 21.17 -10.40
C GLY A 58 -30.12 21.32 -9.24
N LEU A 59 -30.73 20.23 -8.76
CA LEU A 59 -31.63 20.22 -7.58
C LEU A 59 -31.00 19.57 -6.34
N GLU A 60 -29.72 19.22 -6.38
CA GLU A 60 -29.00 18.53 -5.30
C GLU A 60 -28.95 19.38 -4.02
N THR A 61 -28.67 20.69 -4.14
CA THR A 61 -28.69 21.62 -3.00
C THR A 61 -30.10 21.78 -2.42
N LYS A 62 -31.14 21.75 -3.27
CA LYS A 62 -32.53 21.80 -2.82
C LYS A 62 -32.85 20.53 -2.03
N LEU A 63 -32.49 19.36 -2.56
CA LEU A 63 -32.67 18.07 -1.90
C LEU A 63 -31.95 18.00 -0.55
N GLU A 64 -30.68 18.43 -0.50
CA GLU A 64 -29.88 18.49 0.73
C GLU A 64 -30.57 19.30 1.83
N ARG A 65 -31.06 20.51 1.51
CA ARG A 65 -31.78 21.35 2.48
C ARG A 65 -33.08 20.71 2.94
N LEU A 66 -33.80 20.03 2.05
CA LEU A 66 -35.02 19.31 2.43
C LEU A 66 -34.70 18.13 3.35
N LEU A 67 -33.61 17.39 3.10
CA LEU A 67 -33.15 16.33 4.00
C LEU A 67 -32.76 16.88 5.39
N ARG A 68 -32.08 18.04 5.45
CA ARG A 68 -31.84 18.75 6.72
C ARG A 68 -33.12 19.15 7.43
N CYS A 69 -34.13 19.58 6.67
CA CYS A 69 -35.45 19.92 7.22
C CYS A 69 -36.07 18.70 7.91
N ASN A 70 -35.92 17.49 7.33
CA ASN A 70 -36.42 16.25 7.93
C ASN A 70 -35.83 16.02 9.33
N LEU A 71 -34.54 16.33 9.53
CA LEU A 71 -33.87 16.16 10.83
C LEU A 71 -34.52 16.96 11.95
N PHE A 72 -35.14 18.09 11.63
CA PHE A 72 -35.80 18.95 12.61
C PHE A 72 -37.23 18.48 12.96
N LEU A 73 -37.81 17.61 12.15
CA LEU A 73 -39.25 17.38 12.13
C LEU A 73 -39.64 15.96 12.52
N SER A 74 -38.65 15.08 12.79
CA SER A 74 -38.77 13.68 13.21
C SER A 74 -40.11 13.33 13.88
N ASP A 75 -41.06 12.90 13.05
CA ASP A 75 -42.35 12.32 13.44
C ASP A 75 -42.70 11.26 12.37
N GLU A 76 -42.46 9.99 12.70
CA GLU A 76 -42.85 8.69 12.07
C GLU A 76 -42.83 8.52 10.52
N ASN A 77 -42.57 9.57 9.74
CA ASN A 77 -42.63 9.61 8.28
C ASN A 77 -41.28 10.04 7.72
N ASP A 78 -40.29 9.20 7.93
CA ASP A 78 -38.95 9.48 7.48
C ASP A 78 -38.82 9.34 5.96
N ILE A 79 -38.30 10.40 5.34
CA ILE A 79 -37.96 10.43 3.92
C ILE A 79 -36.55 9.87 3.77
N TYR A 80 -36.43 8.74 3.08
CA TYR A 80 -35.16 8.03 2.96
C TYR A 80 -34.71 7.83 1.53
N VAL A 81 -33.39 7.97 1.34
CA VAL A 81 -32.70 7.79 0.07
C VAL A 81 -32.25 6.34 -0.09
N ASN A 82 -32.81 5.63 -1.06
CA ASN A 82 -32.35 4.30 -1.45
C ASN A 82 -31.40 4.51 -2.66
N VAL A 83 -30.54 3.62 -3.08
CA VAL A 83 -29.87 3.70 -4.41
C VAL A 83 -29.77 2.22 -4.78
N ASN A 84 -29.83 1.87 -6.05
CA ASN A 84 -29.67 0.47 -6.41
C ASN A 84 -28.93 0.48 -7.73
N PHE A 85 -27.90 -0.34 -7.82
CA PHE A 85 -27.22 -0.60 -9.09
C PHE A 85 -27.96 -1.70 -9.87
N PRO A 86 -28.24 -1.52 -11.16
CA PRO A 86 -28.56 -2.64 -12.01
C PRO A 86 -27.33 -3.54 -12.12
N GLN A 87 -27.44 -4.79 -11.64
CA GLN A 87 -26.33 -5.76 -11.65
C GLN A 87 -25.94 -6.24 -13.06
N ASN A 88 -26.62 -5.80 -14.12
CA ASN A 88 -26.33 -6.22 -15.49
C ASN A 88 -26.62 -5.08 -16.45
N GLU A 89 -25.56 -4.51 -17.05
CA GLU A 89 -25.41 -4.07 -18.45
C GLU A 89 -24.43 -2.90 -18.57
N ASN A 90 -23.61 -2.94 -19.62
CA ASN A 90 -22.65 -1.91 -20.03
C ASN A 90 -23.37 -0.58 -20.36
N VAL A 91 -23.72 0.21 -19.33
CA VAL A 91 -24.34 1.53 -19.50
C VAL A 91 -23.47 2.57 -18.81
N GLY A 92 -23.09 3.60 -19.57
CA GLY A 92 -22.15 4.63 -19.13
C GLY A 92 -22.68 5.59 -18.05
N ASN A 93 -21.72 6.03 -17.23
CA ASN A 93 -21.54 7.36 -16.62
C ASN A 93 -22.75 8.11 -16.05
N ALA A 94 -23.67 7.45 -15.34
CA ALA A 94 -24.63 8.21 -14.54
C ALA A 94 -25.03 7.48 -13.24
N LEU A 95 -24.57 8.01 -12.10
CA LEU A 95 -24.94 7.59 -10.75
C LEU A 95 -26.47 7.55 -10.55
N ASP A 96 -27.08 6.37 -10.38
CA ASP A 96 -28.54 6.13 -10.29
C ASP A 96 -29.02 6.10 -8.83
N VAL A 97 -29.37 7.25 -8.23
CA VAL A 97 -30.03 7.27 -6.91
C VAL A 97 -31.44 6.67 -6.98
N LYS A 98 -31.91 6.07 -5.89
CA LYS A 98 -33.25 5.52 -5.69
C LYS A 98 -33.92 6.31 -4.54
N LEU A 99 -35.22 6.23 -4.43
CA LEU A 99 -35.89 6.67 -3.20
C LEU A 99 -37.00 5.67 -3.03
N ALA A 100 -36.80 4.74 -2.13
CA ALA A 100 -37.79 3.72 -1.83
C ALA A 100 -38.62 4.21 -0.65
N LEU A 101 -39.87 4.56 -0.94
CA LEU A 101 -40.88 4.83 0.06
C LEU A 101 -41.36 3.50 0.64
N MET A 102 -40.88 3.15 1.83
CA MET A 102 -41.41 2.05 2.62
C MET A 102 -41.82 2.57 3.99
N ASN A 103 -42.89 2.04 4.57
CA ASN A 103 -43.23 2.24 5.98
C ASN A 103 -42.53 1.14 6.79
N GLY A 104 -41.75 1.50 7.82
CA GLY A 104 -41.25 0.56 8.84
C GLY A 104 -39.74 0.60 9.07
N SER A 105 -39.30 0.05 10.21
CA SER A 105 -37.93 0.02 10.77
C SER A 105 -36.84 -0.68 9.94
N ARG A 106 -37.04 -0.93 8.64
CA ARG A 106 -36.07 -1.65 7.77
C ARG A 106 -35.33 -0.75 6.78
N ILE A 107 -35.43 0.58 6.93
CA ILE A 107 -35.07 1.54 5.87
C ILE A 107 -33.68 2.14 6.09
N ILE A 108 -33.32 2.45 7.33
CA ILE A 108 -32.02 2.97 7.72
C ILE A 108 -30.85 2.04 7.28
N PRO A 109 -30.92 0.70 7.44
CA PRO A 109 -29.92 -0.21 6.86
C PRO A 109 -29.69 -0.02 5.37
N ARG A 110 -30.75 0.31 4.63
CA ARG A 110 -30.67 0.48 3.18
C ARG A 110 -30.05 1.81 2.79
N CYS A 111 -30.23 2.89 3.54
CA CYS A 111 -29.57 4.17 3.26
C CYS A 111 -28.06 4.09 3.48
N THR A 112 -27.64 3.50 4.59
CA THR A 112 -26.21 3.37 4.90
C THR A 112 -25.52 2.35 4.01
N SER A 113 -26.22 1.27 3.63
CA SER A 113 -25.80 0.35 2.57
C SER A 113 -25.40 1.05 1.29
N GLU A 114 -25.97 2.22 1.09
CA GLU A 114 -25.98 2.86 -0.18
C GLU A 114 -25.07 4.06 -0.29
N VAL A 115 -24.96 4.81 0.80
CA VAL A 115 -23.87 5.76 0.99
C VAL A 115 -22.53 5.02 0.83
N ALA A 116 -22.45 3.83 1.41
CA ALA A 116 -21.36 2.89 1.15
C ALA A 116 -21.22 2.56 -0.33
N SER A 117 -22.29 2.10 -1.00
CA SER A 117 -22.23 1.68 -2.41
C SER A 117 -21.82 2.79 -3.37
N ASN A 118 -22.35 4.01 -3.20
CA ASN A 118 -21.91 5.17 -3.97
C ASN A 118 -20.46 5.55 -3.69
N GLY A 119 -20.03 5.49 -2.43
CA GLY A 119 -18.62 5.69 -2.07
C GLY A 119 -17.72 4.65 -2.76
N ALA A 120 -18.15 3.39 -2.84
CA ALA A 120 -17.44 2.31 -3.50
C ALA A 120 -17.35 2.48 -5.02
N ILE A 121 -18.37 3.05 -5.63
CA ILE A 121 -18.42 3.32 -7.07
C ILE A 121 -17.57 4.53 -7.43
N ALA A 122 -17.67 5.61 -6.66
CA ALA A 122 -16.76 6.75 -6.80
C ALA A 122 -15.29 6.32 -6.63
N PHE A 123 -15.03 5.43 -5.67
CA PHE A 123 -13.74 4.78 -5.50
C PHE A 123 -13.33 3.95 -6.74
N SER A 124 -14.25 3.21 -7.33
CA SER A 124 -14.00 2.34 -8.48
C SER A 124 -13.78 3.08 -9.81
N HIS A 125 -14.34 4.28 -9.97
CA HIS A 125 -14.22 5.03 -11.22
C HIS A 125 -13.12 6.09 -11.21
N SER A 126 -12.41 6.28 -10.09
CA SER A 126 -11.39 7.33 -9.93
C SER A 126 -11.89 8.71 -10.38
N SER A 127 -13.20 8.96 -10.27
CA SER A 127 -13.83 10.20 -10.70
C SER A 127 -13.87 11.15 -9.51
N ASP A 128 -13.37 12.36 -9.69
CA ASP A 128 -13.47 13.42 -8.70
C ASP A 128 -14.88 14.06 -8.67
N ASP A 129 -15.74 13.74 -9.65
CA ASP A 129 -16.97 14.49 -9.94
C ASP A 129 -18.28 13.89 -9.36
N GLU A 130 -18.24 12.76 -8.64
CA GLU A 130 -19.47 12.04 -8.25
C GLU A 130 -19.60 11.73 -6.74
N TYR A 131 -19.12 12.61 -5.87
CA TYR A 131 -19.40 12.46 -4.44
C TYR A 131 -20.75 13.07 -4.10
N TRP A 132 -21.56 12.31 -3.37
CA TRP A 132 -22.68 12.90 -2.67
C TRP A 132 -22.14 13.86 -1.63
N VAL A 133 -22.65 15.08 -1.66
CA VAL A 133 -22.21 16.14 -0.77
C VAL A 133 -23.40 16.52 0.10
N PHE A 134 -23.30 16.27 1.41
CA PHE A 134 -24.30 16.66 2.39
C PHE A 134 -23.68 17.42 3.54
N HIS A 135 -24.50 18.21 4.23
CA HIS A 135 -24.08 18.80 5.49
C HIS A 135 -23.65 17.71 6.50
N PRO A 136 -22.61 17.95 7.32
CA PRO A 136 -22.09 16.95 8.26
C PRO A 136 -23.17 16.33 9.18
N THR A 137 -24.14 17.13 9.62
CA THR A 137 -25.25 16.65 10.47
C THR A 137 -26.09 15.56 9.81
N ILE A 138 -26.27 15.61 8.48
CA ILE A 138 -26.97 14.55 7.76
C ILE A 138 -26.17 13.24 7.84
N TRP A 139 -24.86 13.31 7.59
CA TRP A 139 -23.97 12.16 7.69
C TRP A 139 -23.97 11.55 9.10
N ILE A 140 -23.90 12.40 10.13
CA ILE A 140 -23.90 11.95 11.53
C ILE A 140 -25.19 11.18 11.85
N ASN A 141 -26.34 11.70 11.43
CA ASN A 141 -27.62 11.04 11.68
C ASN A 141 -27.71 9.72 10.90
N PHE A 142 -27.28 9.66 9.65
CA PHE A 142 -27.26 8.39 8.89
C PHE A 142 -26.43 7.30 9.57
N ILE A 143 -25.26 7.63 10.11
CA ILE A 143 -24.41 6.65 10.81
C ILE A 143 -25.01 6.26 12.16
N THR A 144 -25.53 7.23 12.92
CA THR A 144 -26.15 6.99 14.23
C THR A 144 -27.38 6.08 14.11
N ASP A 145 -28.26 6.40 13.16
CA ASP A 145 -29.45 5.61 12.88
C ASP A 145 -29.06 4.19 12.45
N ALA A 146 -28.07 4.06 11.56
CA ALA A 146 -27.60 2.75 11.10
C ALA A 146 -26.98 1.91 12.20
N ALA A 147 -26.29 2.54 13.14
CA ALA A 147 -25.82 1.86 14.33
C ALA A 147 -26.98 1.35 15.21
N ALA A 148 -28.05 2.13 15.36
CA ALA A 148 -29.23 1.76 16.14
C ALA A 148 -30.00 0.57 15.53
N GLU A 149 -29.96 0.42 14.21
CA GLU A 149 -30.60 -0.68 13.46
C GLU A 149 -29.67 -1.87 13.19
N ASP A 150 -28.55 -1.97 13.92
CA ASP A 150 -27.57 -3.07 13.83
C ASP A 150 -27.01 -3.33 12.42
N VAL A 151 -26.90 -2.26 11.61
CA VAL A 151 -26.29 -2.32 10.26
C VAL A 151 -24.83 -2.75 10.31
N PHE A 152 -24.13 -2.31 11.34
CA PHE A 152 -22.74 -2.67 11.63
C PHE A 152 -22.63 -3.93 12.51
N SER A 153 -23.59 -4.85 12.37
CA SER A 153 -23.49 -6.16 13.02
C SER A 153 -22.32 -6.96 12.44
N PRO A 154 -21.72 -7.88 13.23
CA PRO A 154 -20.56 -8.66 12.77
C PRO A 154 -20.86 -9.42 11.48
N ILE A 155 -20.01 -9.27 10.48
CA ILE A 155 -20.15 -9.96 9.20
C ILE A 155 -19.79 -11.44 9.31
N ASP A 156 -20.48 -12.27 8.54
CA ASP A 156 -20.09 -13.66 8.32
C ASP A 156 -19.01 -13.72 7.24
N ILE A 157 -17.93 -14.47 7.46
CA ILE A 157 -16.79 -14.62 6.52
C ILE A 157 -17.28 -15.11 5.14
N GLY A 158 -18.33 -15.93 5.12
CA GLY A 158 -18.91 -16.47 3.89
C GLY A 158 -19.87 -15.53 3.16
N THR A 159 -20.21 -14.36 3.74
CA THR A 159 -21.23 -13.48 3.18
C THR A 159 -20.79 -12.89 1.85
N GLN A 160 -21.70 -12.86 0.88
CA GLN A 160 -21.56 -12.13 -0.38
C GLN A 160 -22.20 -10.74 -0.29
N ASP A 161 -22.40 -10.23 0.93
CA ASP A 161 -23.00 -8.93 1.17
C ASP A 161 -22.13 -7.82 0.56
N PRO A 162 -22.61 -7.11 -0.48
CA PRO A 162 -21.86 -6.04 -1.10
C PRO A 162 -21.61 -4.88 -0.13
N PHE A 163 -22.46 -4.71 0.89
CA PHE A 163 -22.34 -3.59 1.81
C PHE A 163 -20.98 -3.53 2.52
N ALA A 164 -20.45 -4.67 2.95
CA ALA A 164 -19.17 -4.73 3.65
C ALA A 164 -18.00 -4.25 2.77
N ILE A 165 -17.99 -4.65 1.48
CA ILE A 165 -16.98 -4.17 0.52
C ILE A 165 -17.20 -2.70 0.22
N ASP A 166 -18.46 -2.31 0.06
CA ASP A 166 -18.83 -0.96 -0.31
C ASP A 166 -18.42 0.05 0.77
N ILE A 167 -18.71 -0.26 2.04
CA ILE A 167 -18.36 0.61 3.16
C ILE A 167 -16.85 0.66 3.36
N CYS A 168 -16.13 -0.46 3.17
CA CYS A 168 -14.67 -0.47 3.15
C CYS A 168 -14.17 0.56 2.14
N CYS A 169 -14.55 0.44 0.86
CA CYS A 169 -14.13 1.35 -0.20
C CYS A 169 -14.48 2.82 0.09
N ALA A 170 -15.70 3.08 0.57
CA ALA A 170 -16.20 4.42 0.85
C ALA A 170 -15.40 5.15 1.94
N VAL A 171 -14.95 4.44 2.97
CA VAL A 171 -14.24 5.05 4.10
C VAL A 171 -12.73 5.04 3.95
N LEU A 172 -12.15 4.26 3.02
CA LEU A 172 -10.69 4.14 2.84
C LEU A 172 -9.98 5.50 2.79
N ARG A 173 -10.50 6.46 2.03
CA ARG A 173 -9.90 7.81 1.91
C ARG A 173 -9.89 8.59 3.22
N ALA A 174 -10.88 8.36 4.09
CA ALA A 174 -10.92 9.00 5.40
C ALA A 174 -9.77 8.54 6.31
N PHE A 175 -9.29 7.31 6.12
CA PHE A 175 -8.18 6.71 6.87
C PHE A 175 -6.80 6.93 6.22
N GLN A 176 -6.74 7.47 5.00
CA GLN A 176 -5.46 7.79 4.36
C GLN A 176 -4.72 8.92 5.09
N TRP A 177 -5.47 9.93 5.53
CA TRP A 177 -4.96 11.07 6.28
C TRP A 177 -5.78 11.22 7.55
N PRO A 178 -5.53 10.38 8.57
CA PRO A 178 -6.20 10.54 9.85
C PRO A 178 -5.93 11.96 10.36
N HIS A 179 -6.96 12.57 10.96
CA HIS A 179 -6.82 13.92 11.50
C HIS A 179 -5.66 13.92 12.49
N SER A 180 -4.67 14.79 12.28
CA SER A 180 -3.55 14.91 13.21
C SER A 180 -4.10 15.16 14.61
N GLU A 181 -3.88 14.22 15.53
CA GLU A 181 -4.35 14.31 16.92
C GLU A 181 -3.83 15.61 17.62
N ASP A 182 -2.84 16.29 17.03
CA ASP A 182 -2.28 17.57 17.49
C ASP A 182 -3.18 18.79 17.26
N LYS A 183 -4.32 18.68 16.56
CA LYS A 183 -5.36 19.72 16.61
C LYS A 183 -6.28 19.50 17.83
N ASP A 184 -5.67 19.69 19.00
CA ASP A 184 -6.26 19.98 20.30
C ASP A 184 -7.69 19.48 20.56
N ARG A 185 -7.77 18.37 21.32
CA ARG A 185 -8.92 17.89 22.12
C ARG A 185 -9.49 18.93 23.12
N THR A 186 -9.07 20.20 23.07
CA THR A 186 -9.40 21.22 24.07
C THR A 186 -10.27 22.37 23.61
N THR A 187 -10.76 22.44 22.36
CA THR A 187 -11.62 23.57 21.97
C THR A 187 -12.87 23.18 21.17
N SER A 188 -13.99 23.20 21.92
CA SER A 188 -15.37 23.35 21.48
C SER A 188 -15.98 22.21 20.67
N VAL A 189 -17.26 21.95 20.91
CA VAL A 189 -18.15 21.31 19.94
C VAL A 189 -17.88 21.98 18.61
N VAL A 190 -17.12 21.35 17.72
CA VAL A 190 -16.83 21.88 16.40
C VAL A 190 -18.18 22.00 15.73
N GLU A 191 -18.69 23.23 15.65
CA GLU A 191 -19.92 23.48 14.92
C GLU A 191 -19.68 22.94 13.50
N PRO A 192 -20.52 21.99 13.05
CA PRO A 192 -20.34 21.41 11.73
C PRO A 192 -20.30 22.55 10.72
N SER A 193 -19.30 22.50 9.84
CA SER A 193 -19.14 23.50 8.78
C SER A 193 -20.48 23.67 8.06
N ALA A 194 -20.88 24.91 7.82
CA ALA A 194 -22.11 25.21 7.10
C ALA A 194 -22.09 24.68 5.64
N ALA A 195 -20.92 24.28 5.14
CA ALA A 195 -20.76 23.71 3.83
C ALA A 195 -21.11 22.22 3.81
N ALA A 196 -21.79 21.80 2.75
CA ALA A 196 -21.95 20.38 2.45
C ALA A 196 -20.57 19.79 2.10
N ILE A 197 -20.29 18.58 2.58
CA ILE A 197 -19.04 17.86 2.38
C ILE A 197 -19.29 16.41 1.91
N PRO A 198 -18.33 15.78 1.22
CA PRO A 198 -18.46 14.40 0.81
C PRO A 198 -18.31 13.45 2.00
N PHE A 199 -18.83 12.23 1.86
CA PHE A 199 -18.83 11.23 2.94
C PHE A 199 -17.44 10.92 3.53
N PRO A 200 -16.35 10.72 2.73
CA PRO A 200 -15.03 10.46 3.30
C PRO A 200 -14.51 11.63 4.16
N ASP A 201 -14.80 12.86 3.77
CA ASP A 201 -14.44 14.05 4.56
C ASP A 201 -15.28 14.12 5.84
N ALA A 202 -16.56 13.76 5.76
CA ALA A 202 -17.42 13.67 6.95
C ALA A 202 -16.93 12.60 7.94
N VAL A 203 -16.50 11.44 7.43
CA VAL A 203 -15.86 10.38 8.22
C VAL A 203 -14.59 10.89 8.87
N ARG A 204 -13.71 11.57 8.13
CA ARG A 204 -12.45 12.09 8.67
C ARG A 204 -12.68 13.17 9.74
N ASP A 205 -13.55 14.13 9.46
CA ASP A 205 -13.61 15.37 10.23
C ASP A 205 -14.66 15.35 11.36
N TYR A 206 -15.69 14.48 11.27
CA TYR A 206 -16.81 14.47 12.22
C TYR A 206 -17.14 13.09 12.79
N LEU A 207 -16.95 12.03 12.01
CA LEU A 207 -17.43 10.69 12.35
C LEU A 207 -16.32 9.69 12.65
N TYR A 208 -15.07 10.13 12.76
CA TYR A 208 -13.90 9.24 12.77
C TYR A 208 -13.96 8.21 13.91
N SER A 209 -14.22 8.66 15.14
CA SER A 209 -14.31 7.78 16.30
C SER A 209 -15.48 6.80 16.20
N ASP A 210 -16.68 7.31 15.88
CA ASP A 210 -17.90 6.49 15.82
C ASP A 210 -17.83 5.48 14.69
N MET A 211 -17.46 5.92 13.50
CA MET A 211 -17.26 5.05 12.34
C MET A 211 -16.21 3.98 12.64
N THR A 212 -15.11 4.33 13.29
CA THR A 212 -14.10 3.33 13.63
C THR A 212 -14.64 2.28 14.61
N ALA A 213 -15.36 2.69 15.65
CA ALA A 213 -15.98 1.76 16.58
C ALA A 213 -16.99 0.83 15.88
N HIS A 214 -17.80 1.38 14.97
CA HIS A 214 -18.76 0.62 14.18
C HIS A 214 -18.10 -0.36 13.22
N LEU A 215 -17.04 0.05 12.51
CA LEU A 215 -16.28 -0.82 11.62
C LEU A 215 -15.58 -1.94 12.40
N LEU A 216 -14.97 -1.65 13.55
CA LEU A 216 -14.38 -2.71 14.40
C LEU A 216 -15.43 -3.70 14.91
N LYS A 217 -16.66 -3.24 15.21
CA LYS A 217 -17.80 -4.13 15.54
C LYS A 217 -18.18 -4.99 14.33
N MET A 218 -18.35 -4.38 13.16
CA MET A 218 -18.76 -5.03 11.92
C MET A 218 -17.75 -6.09 11.48
N PHE A 219 -16.45 -5.79 11.58
CA PHE A 219 -15.37 -6.69 11.15
C PHE A 219 -14.71 -7.44 12.32
N ALA A 220 -15.40 -7.59 13.45
CA ALA A 220 -14.85 -8.18 14.69
C ALA A 220 -14.20 -9.56 14.52
N VAL A 221 -14.60 -10.32 13.48
CA VAL A 221 -14.02 -11.63 13.14
C VAL A 221 -12.55 -11.53 12.70
N PHE A 222 -12.16 -10.42 12.06
CA PHE A 222 -10.80 -10.14 11.57
C PHE A 222 -9.96 -9.31 12.55
N VAL A 223 -10.53 -8.89 13.68
CA VAL A 223 -9.87 -8.02 14.66
C VAL A 223 -8.85 -8.77 15.53
N ARG A 224 -8.73 -10.10 15.44
CA ARG A 224 -7.85 -10.90 16.32
C ARG A 224 -6.65 -11.42 15.52
N PRO A 225 -5.39 -11.11 15.90
CA PRO A 225 -4.90 -10.55 17.18
C PRO A 225 -4.70 -9.01 17.22
N LEU A 226 -5.31 -8.25 16.32
CA LEU A 226 -5.09 -6.79 16.11
C LEU A 226 -5.55 -5.86 17.26
N ASN A 227 -6.09 -6.41 18.36
CA ASN A 227 -6.52 -5.65 19.55
C ASN A 227 -5.38 -5.23 20.48
N VAL A 228 -4.22 -4.89 19.92
CA VAL A 228 -3.06 -4.43 20.69
C VAL A 228 -3.17 -2.91 20.87
N PRO A 229 -3.22 -2.38 22.12
CA PRO A 229 -3.40 -0.95 22.40
C PRO A 229 -2.38 -0.02 21.73
N SER A 230 -1.20 -0.54 21.40
CA SER A 230 -0.08 0.20 20.80
C SER A 230 -0.26 0.51 19.31
N ILE A 231 -1.12 -0.21 18.60
CA ILE A 231 -1.36 -0.02 17.17
C ILE A 231 -2.35 1.15 17.00
N GLU A 232 -2.05 2.11 16.13
CA GLU A 232 -2.96 3.22 15.85
C GLU A 232 -4.31 2.71 15.32
N LEU A 233 -5.39 3.38 15.70
CA LEU A 233 -6.75 2.96 15.34
C LEU A 233 -6.98 2.94 13.81
N SER A 234 -6.38 3.88 13.08
CA SER A 234 -6.39 3.92 11.60
C SER A 234 -5.76 2.66 11.02
N LEU A 235 -4.54 2.31 11.47
CA LEU A 235 -3.81 1.13 11.04
C LEU A 235 -4.56 -0.16 11.38
N ARG A 236 -5.20 -0.25 12.56
CA ARG A 236 -6.04 -1.40 12.90
C ARG A 236 -7.18 -1.59 11.90
N ILE A 237 -7.87 -0.52 11.52
CA ILE A 237 -8.93 -0.58 10.51
C ILE A 237 -8.38 -1.01 9.15
N LEU A 238 -7.25 -0.44 8.71
CA LEU A 238 -6.63 -0.83 7.44
C LEU A 238 -6.22 -2.31 7.42
N LEU A 239 -5.66 -2.83 8.51
CA LEU A 239 -5.30 -4.25 8.62
C LEU A 239 -6.52 -5.16 8.62
N VAL A 240 -7.59 -4.78 9.34
CA VAL A 240 -8.86 -5.49 9.35
C VAL A 240 -9.49 -5.52 7.95
N PHE A 241 -9.44 -4.40 7.23
CA PHE A 241 -9.90 -4.34 5.84
C PHE A 241 -9.05 -5.21 4.92
N ALA A 242 -7.72 -5.19 5.08
CA ALA A 242 -6.85 -6.08 4.31
C ALA A 242 -7.22 -7.55 4.55
N GLU A 243 -7.35 -8.00 5.80
CA GLU A 243 -7.74 -9.38 6.11
C GLU A 243 -9.11 -9.76 5.51
N PHE A 244 -10.10 -8.87 5.65
CA PHE A 244 -11.42 -9.07 5.06
C PHE A 244 -11.34 -9.21 3.53
N LEU A 245 -10.67 -8.28 2.85
CA LEU A 245 -10.56 -8.29 1.39
C LEU A 245 -9.78 -9.52 0.90
N ILE A 246 -8.70 -9.92 1.57
CA ILE A 246 -7.95 -11.15 1.26
C ILE A 246 -8.86 -12.38 1.34
N SER A 247 -9.72 -12.46 2.36
CA SER A 247 -10.66 -13.58 2.53
C SER A 247 -11.76 -13.64 1.45
N ARG A 248 -12.02 -12.51 0.79
CA ARG A 248 -13.07 -12.35 -0.22
C ARG A 248 -12.59 -12.60 -1.65
N ILE A 249 -11.29 -12.47 -1.92
CA ILE A 249 -10.73 -12.65 -3.27
C ILE A 249 -10.87 -14.12 -3.69
N PRO A 250 -11.65 -14.44 -4.74
CA PRO A 250 -11.81 -15.80 -5.23
C PRO A 250 -10.57 -16.22 -6.03
N TRP A 251 -9.52 -16.65 -5.33
CA TRP A 251 -8.22 -16.95 -5.92
C TRP A 251 -8.24 -18.01 -7.03
N GLU A 252 -9.25 -18.90 -7.05
CA GLU A 252 -9.41 -19.98 -8.03
C GLU A 252 -10.26 -19.60 -9.26
N LYS A 253 -10.97 -18.46 -9.26
CA LYS A 253 -11.89 -18.06 -10.35
C LYS A 253 -11.43 -16.77 -11.02
N GLN A 254 -11.59 -16.70 -12.36
CA GLN A 254 -11.10 -15.62 -13.23
C GLN A 254 -11.20 -14.20 -12.65
N ALA A 255 -10.13 -13.43 -12.85
CA ALA A 255 -9.81 -12.12 -12.29
C ALA A 255 -10.90 -11.03 -12.36
N ASN A 256 -11.86 -11.14 -13.27
CA ASN A 256 -12.86 -10.08 -13.49
C ASN A 256 -13.82 -9.88 -12.30
N THR A 257 -14.09 -10.93 -11.52
CA THR A 257 -15.03 -10.82 -10.36
C THR A 257 -14.38 -10.22 -9.11
N ALA A 258 -13.05 -10.26 -9.00
CA ALA A 258 -12.30 -9.75 -7.85
C ALA A 258 -11.79 -8.32 -8.04
N ALA A 259 -12.16 -7.65 -9.14
CA ALA A 259 -11.53 -6.41 -9.56
C ALA A 259 -11.72 -5.27 -8.55
N VAL A 260 -12.84 -5.24 -7.83
CA VAL A 260 -13.12 -4.22 -6.81
C VAL A 260 -12.38 -4.54 -5.52
N GLU A 261 -12.46 -5.78 -5.02
CA GLU A 261 -11.78 -6.21 -3.79
C GLU A 261 -10.27 -6.08 -3.91
N LEU A 262 -9.70 -6.50 -5.05
CA LEU A 262 -8.27 -6.39 -5.30
C LEU A 262 -7.82 -4.93 -5.40
N ARG A 263 -8.62 -4.06 -6.04
CA ARG A 263 -8.34 -2.63 -6.10
C ARG A 263 -8.39 -1.99 -4.71
N ALA A 264 -9.43 -2.30 -3.94
CA ALA A 264 -9.56 -1.84 -2.56
C ALA A 264 -8.36 -2.31 -1.72
N LEU A 265 -7.96 -3.57 -1.85
CA LEU A 265 -6.82 -4.14 -1.12
C LEU A 265 -5.50 -3.47 -1.51
N ASN A 266 -5.30 -3.22 -2.80
CA ASN A 266 -4.16 -2.45 -3.28
C ASN A 266 -4.12 -1.05 -2.70
N THR A 267 -5.27 -0.37 -2.60
CA THR A 267 -5.34 0.95 -1.97
C THR A 267 -5.09 0.89 -0.47
N VAL A 268 -5.58 -0.13 0.23
CA VAL A 268 -5.24 -0.38 1.64
C VAL A 268 -3.73 -0.49 1.82
N PHE A 269 -3.06 -1.35 1.03
CA PHE A 269 -1.61 -1.49 1.10
C PHE A 269 -0.86 -0.21 0.71
N GLN A 270 -1.35 0.53 -0.28
CA GLN A 270 -0.79 1.85 -0.58
C GLN A 270 -0.90 2.80 0.61
N PHE A 271 -2.03 2.82 1.32
CA PHE A 271 -2.21 3.70 2.48
C PHE A 271 -1.36 3.27 3.66
N ILE A 272 -1.26 1.97 3.93
CA ILE A 272 -0.31 1.45 4.93
C ILE A 272 1.12 1.88 4.55
N SER A 273 1.52 1.76 3.27
CA SER A 273 2.85 2.18 2.81
C SER A 273 3.09 3.69 2.82
N GLY A 274 2.03 4.47 2.58
CA GLY A 274 2.07 5.92 2.40
C GLY A 274 1.87 6.70 3.69
N GLN A 275 1.36 6.07 4.75
CA GLN A 275 1.43 6.64 6.10
C GLN A 275 2.93 6.68 6.49
N HIS A 276 3.54 7.82 6.20
CA HIS A 276 4.97 8.16 6.14
C HIS A 276 5.80 7.92 7.43
N TYR A 277 5.29 7.13 8.37
CA TYR A 277 5.81 7.01 9.73
C TYR A 277 5.99 5.55 10.18
N PHE A 278 6.16 4.57 9.28
CA PHE A 278 6.52 3.20 9.69
C PHE A 278 7.74 3.18 10.63
N HIS A 279 8.70 4.09 10.47
CA HIS A 279 9.87 4.18 11.36
C HIS A 279 9.55 4.55 12.83
N SER A 280 8.39 5.14 13.12
CA SER A 280 7.98 5.47 14.50
C SER A 280 6.93 4.53 15.07
N HIS A 281 6.49 3.52 14.32
CA HIS A 281 5.50 2.57 14.81
C HIS A 281 6.14 1.58 15.79
N PRO A 282 5.37 1.07 16.77
CA PRO A 282 5.85 0.03 17.67
C PRO A 282 6.10 -1.27 16.90
N SER A 283 7.02 -2.11 17.39
CA SER A 283 7.34 -3.43 16.81
C SER A 283 6.10 -4.32 16.61
N GLU A 284 5.07 -4.15 17.45
CA GLU A 284 3.78 -4.85 17.37
C GLU A 284 2.98 -4.47 16.11
N ALA A 285 3.06 -3.21 15.65
CA ALA A 285 2.41 -2.77 14.42
C ALA A 285 3.07 -3.37 13.18
N HIS A 286 4.41 -3.36 13.12
CA HIS A 286 5.17 -4.07 12.09
C HIS A 286 4.84 -5.56 12.07
N ALA A 287 4.66 -6.16 13.26
CA ALA A 287 4.27 -7.55 13.35
C ALA A 287 2.91 -7.83 12.73
N ALA A 288 1.92 -7.01 13.04
CA ALA A 288 0.58 -7.16 12.51
C ALA A 288 0.53 -6.97 10.98
N VAL A 289 1.25 -5.97 10.46
CA VAL A 289 1.35 -5.70 9.02
C VAL A 289 2.01 -6.87 8.30
N PHE A 290 3.15 -7.32 8.82
CA PHE A 290 3.87 -8.46 8.27
C PHE A 290 3.00 -9.73 8.23
N ASP A 291 2.26 -10.03 9.31
CA ASP A 291 1.43 -11.24 9.38
C ASP A 291 0.30 -11.25 8.33
N VAL A 292 -0.27 -10.08 8.01
CA VAL A 292 -1.28 -9.92 6.95
C VAL A 292 -0.64 -10.06 5.57
N LEU A 293 0.52 -9.44 5.33
CA LEU A 293 1.24 -9.51 4.06
C LEU A 293 1.74 -10.92 3.77
N ASP A 294 2.35 -11.58 4.76
CA ASP A 294 2.85 -12.95 4.63
C ASP A 294 1.71 -13.91 4.28
N ARG A 295 0.52 -13.75 4.89
CA ARG A 295 -0.67 -14.53 4.53
C ARG A 295 -1.13 -14.26 3.09
N PHE A 296 -1.25 -12.98 2.72
CA PHE A 296 -1.61 -12.58 1.35
C PHE A 296 -0.66 -13.18 0.30
N LEU A 297 0.65 -13.07 0.52
CA LEU A 297 1.66 -13.61 -0.39
C LEU A 297 1.63 -15.14 -0.45
N ALA A 298 1.41 -15.81 0.69
CA ALA A 298 1.27 -17.26 0.72
C ALA A 298 0.03 -17.74 -0.08
N ASP A 299 -1.12 -17.08 0.07
CA ASP A 299 -2.39 -17.48 -0.52
C ASP A 299 -2.48 -17.14 -2.02
N THR A 300 -1.89 -16.01 -2.43
CA THR A 300 -1.76 -15.63 -3.86
C THR A 300 -0.91 -16.63 -4.62
N SER A 301 0.18 -17.13 -4.00
CA SER A 301 1.15 -18.00 -4.66
C SER A 301 0.60 -19.33 -5.14
N THR A 302 -0.45 -19.85 -4.50
CA THR A 302 -1.04 -21.15 -4.84
C THR A 302 -2.03 -21.07 -6.00
N SER A 303 -2.47 -19.87 -6.36
CA SER A 303 -3.78 -19.72 -6.99
C SER A 303 -3.75 -18.95 -8.30
N ILE A 304 -2.81 -18.00 -8.47
CA ILE A 304 -2.74 -17.17 -9.66
C ILE A 304 -1.58 -17.60 -10.55
N PRO A 305 -1.83 -17.94 -11.84
CA PRO A 305 -0.78 -18.04 -12.84
C PRO A 305 -0.16 -16.65 -13.05
N TRP A 306 1.06 -16.47 -12.56
CA TRP A 306 1.78 -15.20 -12.48
C TRP A 306 1.90 -14.39 -13.79
N LYS A 307 1.76 -15.07 -14.94
CA LYS A 307 1.84 -14.45 -16.27
C LYS A 307 0.61 -13.63 -16.67
N ALA A 308 -0.53 -13.76 -15.97
CA ALA A 308 -1.81 -13.26 -16.48
C ALA A 308 -2.29 -11.91 -15.92
N ASP A 309 -1.85 -11.47 -14.73
CA ASP A 309 -2.42 -10.25 -14.13
C ASP A 309 -1.42 -9.41 -13.33
N SER A 310 -0.95 -8.32 -13.93
CA SER A 310 0.01 -7.39 -13.31
C SER A 310 -0.56 -6.56 -12.18
N SER A 311 -1.88 -6.49 -12.08
CA SER A 311 -2.56 -5.57 -11.17
C SER A 311 -2.56 -6.08 -9.72
N VAL A 312 -2.35 -7.38 -9.50
CA VAL A 312 -2.41 -8.02 -8.18
C VAL A 312 -1.25 -7.60 -7.28
N PHE A 313 -0.06 -7.41 -7.85
CA PHE A 313 1.14 -7.04 -7.10
C PHE A 313 1.44 -5.56 -7.31
N ASN A 314 0.70 -4.73 -6.57
CA ASN A 314 1.01 -3.32 -6.46
C ASN A 314 2.40 -3.15 -5.81
N PRO A 315 3.24 -2.23 -6.31
CA PRO A 315 4.52 -1.88 -5.68
C PRO A 315 4.41 -1.65 -4.17
N GLY A 316 3.30 -1.10 -3.68
CA GLY A 316 3.05 -0.89 -2.24
C GLY A 316 3.13 -2.17 -1.40
N VAL A 317 2.65 -3.31 -1.90
CA VAL A 317 2.75 -4.61 -1.21
C VAL A 317 4.20 -5.03 -1.04
N LEU A 318 4.97 -4.95 -2.13
CA LEU A 318 6.37 -5.35 -2.13
C LEU A 318 7.22 -4.40 -1.30
N ILE A 319 6.91 -3.10 -1.31
CA ILE A 319 7.58 -2.10 -0.46
C ILE A 319 7.33 -2.42 1.01
N LEU A 320 6.08 -2.63 1.42
CA LEU A 320 5.76 -2.97 2.80
C LEU A 320 6.41 -4.29 3.22
N PHE A 321 6.27 -5.31 2.37
CA PHE A 321 6.88 -6.60 2.65
C PHE A 321 8.39 -6.46 2.78
N ALA A 322 9.05 -5.69 1.91
CA ALA A 322 10.49 -5.43 1.98
C ALA A 322 10.92 -4.73 3.27
N MET A 323 10.17 -3.72 3.70
CA MET A 323 10.46 -2.97 4.92
C MET A 323 10.36 -3.85 6.17
N ASP A 324 9.32 -4.68 6.27
CA ASP A 324 9.10 -5.55 7.42
C ASP A 324 9.94 -6.83 7.38
N ALA A 325 10.21 -7.33 6.17
CA ALA A 325 11.02 -8.50 5.91
C ALA A 325 12.40 -8.45 6.56
N CYS A 326 13.07 -7.28 6.48
CA CYS A 326 14.39 -7.09 7.07
C CYS A 326 14.38 -7.32 8.59
N GLN A 327 13.26 -7.07 9.27
CA GLN A 327 13.14 -7.29 10.72
C GLN A 327 12.62 -8.69 11.08
N LYS A 328 11.91 -9.35 10.16
CA LYS A 328 11.13 -10.57 10.43
C LYS A 328 11.43 -11.73 9.48
N TRP A 329 12.61 -11.77 8.89
CA TRP A 329 13.05 -12.81 7.96
C TRP A 329 12.83 -14.25 8.49
N HIS A 330 12.98 -14.46 9.80
CA HIS A 330 12.80 -15.77 10.45
C HIS A 330 11.34 -16.21 10.54
N ALA A 331 10.38 -15.29 10.41
CA ALA A 331 8.95 -15.55 10.48
C ALA A 331 8.28 -15.73 9.10
N MET A 332 9.03 -15.54 8.00
CA MET A 332 8.49 -15.68 6.64
C MET A 332 8.11 -17.12 6.33
N ARG A 333 6.92 -17.31 5.76
CA ARG A 333 6.53 -18.63 5.23
C ARG A 333 7.30 -18.92 3.93
N PRO A 334 7.72 -20.17 3.69
CA PRO A 334 8.37 -20.56 2.43
C PRO A 334 7.55 -20.18 1.19
N ARG A 335 6.21 -20.26 1.27
CA ARG A 335 5.30 -19.91 0.18
C ARG A 335 5.31 -18.43 -0.15
N SER A 336 5.33 -17.56 0.86
CA SER A 336 5.40 -16.11 0.68
C SER A 336 6.71 -15.70 0.01
N LEU A 337 7.82 -16.31 0.45
CA LEU A 337 9.12 -16.12 -0.19
C LEU A 337 9.08 -16.58 -1.65
N GLN A 338 8.58 -17.79 -1.92
CA GLN A 338 8.41 -18.28 -3.29
C GLN A 338 7.56 -17.32 -4.15
N ALA A 339 6.51 -16.73 -3.55
CA ALA A 339 5.69 -15.71 -4.19
C ALA A 339 6.53 -14.51 -4.64
N VAL A 340 7.35 -13.95 -3.73
CA VAL A 340 8.23 -12.81 -4.04
C VAL A 340 9.25 -13.15 -5.13
N PHE A 341 9.84 -14.35 -5.09
CA PHE A 341 10.74 -14.82 -6.16
C PHE A 341 10.04 -14.91 -7.51
N ASN A 342 8.84 -15.51 -7.54
CA ASN A 342 8.05 -15.63 -8.76
C ASN A 342 7.68 -14.25 -9.32
N VAL A 343 7.18 -13.33 -8.48
CA VAL A 343 6.92 -11.94 -8.87
C VAL A 343 8.15 -11.31 -9.50
N MET A 344 9.32 -11.44 -8.85
CA MET A 344 10.57 -10.88 -9.33
C MET A 344 10.96 -11.46 -10.69
N PHE A 345 10.80 -12.78 -10.89
CA PHE A 345 11.13 -13.45 -12.14
C PHE A 345 10.17 -13.07 -13.26
N ASP A 346 8.86 -13.14 -13.05
CA ASP A 346 7.85 -12.81 -14.07
C ASP A 346 7.93 -11.33 -14.48
N ARG A 347 8.45 -10.47 -13.61
CA ARG A 347 8.62 -9.02 -13.86
C ARG A 347 10.05 -8.64 -14.15
N TYR A 348 10.95 -9.61 -14.28
CA TYR A 348 12.37 -9.35 -14.42
C TYR A 348 12.69 -8.49 -15.65
N ASP A 349 12.04 -8.81 -16.77
CA ASP A 349 12.20 -8.09 -18.05
C ASP A 349 11.22 -6.91 -18.19
N SER A 350 10.39 -6.65 -17.18
CA SER A 350 9.46 -5.52 -17.17
C SER A 350 10.23 -4.20 -17.35
N PRO A 351 9.67 -3.23 -18.08
CA PRO A 351 10.19 -1.87 -18.11
C PRO A 351 10.12 -1.19 -16.73
N ASP A 352 9.25 -1.68 -15.85
CA ASP A 352 9.13 -1.22 -14.47
C ASP A 352 10.22 -1.86 -13.58
N PRO A 353 11.24 -1.09 -13.14
CA PRO A 353 12.29 -1.61 -12.29
C PRO A 353 11.88 -1.75 -10.82
N PHE A 354 10.72 -1.20 -10.40
CA PHE A 354 10.34 -1.10 -8.98
C PHE A 354 10.30 -2.47 -8.30
N ILE A 355 9.82 -3.50 -9.00
CA ILE A 355 9.67 -4.84 -8.42
C ILE A 355 11.01 -5.45 -8.06
N VAL A 356 11.95 -5.53 -9.01
CA VAL A 356 13.30 -6.08 -8.76
C VAL A 356 14.05 -5.21 -7.75
N PHE A 357 13.81 -3.89 -7.78
CA PHE A 357 14.42 -2.94 -6.87
C PHE A 357 14.01 -3.13 -5.40
N HIS A 358 12.76 -3.53 -5.12
CA HIS A 358 12.29 -3.76 -3.75
C HIS A 358 12.41 -5.24 -3.31
N ALA A 359 12.20 -6.19 -4.22
CA ALA A 359 12.36 -7.61 -3.92
C ALA A 359 13.84 -7.98 -3.69
N GLY A 360 14.76 -7.38 -4.44
CA GLY A 360 16.20 -7.68 -4.35
C GLY A 360 16.79 -7.49 -2.96
N PRO A 361 16.72 -6.28 -2.37
CA PRO A 361 17.19 -6.02 -1.01
C PRO A 361 16.55 -6.92 0.04
N THR A 362 15.27 -7.23 -0.11
CA THR A 362 14.51 -8.12 0.80
C THR A 362 15.09 -9.53 0.81
N ILE A 363 15.24 -10.10 -0.38
CA ILE A 363 15.81 -11.43 -0.57
C ILE A 363 17.27 -11.44 -0.10
N GLY A 364 18.04 -10.41 -0.47
CA GLY A 364 19.43 -10.23 -0.06
C GLY A 364 19.60 -10.18 1.45
N GLU A 365 18.79 -9.41 2.16
CA GLU A 365 18.82 -9.35 3.62
C GLU A 365 18.43 -10.69 4.26
N ALA A 366 17.37 -11.35 3.76
CA ALA A 366 16.97 -12.66 4.29
C ALA A 366 18.06 -13.74 4.08
N LEU A 367 18.78 -13.69 2.95
CA LEU A 367 19.96 -14.53 2.71
C LEU A 367 21.12 -14.15 3.64
N ARG A 368 21.35 -12.85 3.85
CA ARG A 368 22.42 -12.33 4.70
C ARG A 368 22.30 -12.78 6.15
N GLN A 369 21.07 -12.85 6.63
CA GLN A 369 20.75 -13.33 7.96
C GLN A 369 20.78 -14.87 8.08
N GLY A 370 21.09 -15.59 6.99
CA GLY A 370 21.25 -17.03 6.99
C GLY A 370 19.94 -17.81 7.04
N SER A 371 18.82 -17.25 6.56
CA SER A 371 17.51 -17.92 6.56
C SER A 371 17.57 -19.25 5.78
N PRO A 372 17.40 -20.42 6.44
CA PRO A 372 17.42 -21.71 5.75
C PRO A 372 16.28 -21.83 4.74
N THR A 373 15.12 -21.25 5.06
CA THR A 373 13.96 -21.19 4.16
C THR A 373 14.27 -20.41 2.90
N THR A 374 14.85 -19.21 3.03
CA THR A 374 15.20 -18.38 1.88
C THR A 374 16.26 -19.06 1.02
N LEU A 375 17.25 -19.68 1.63
CA LEU A 375 18.31 -20.42 0.93
C LEU A 375 17.75 -21.61 0.13
N SER A 376 16.83 -22.37 0.74
CA SER A 376 16.13 -23.47 0.09
C SER A 376 15.31 -23.00 -1.11
N VAL A 377 14.54 -21.91 -0.97
CA VAL A 377 13.75 -21.34 -2.06
C VAL A 377 14.66 -20.81 -3.16
N PHE A 378 15.71 -20.06 -2.80
CA PHE A 378 16.69 -19.51 -3.73
C PHE A 378 17.31 -20.58 -4.64
N ARG A 379 17.69 -21.71 -4.05
CA ARG A 379 18.26 -22.84 -4.80
C ARG A 379 17.21 -23.60 -5.61
N THR A 380 16.06 -23.89 -5.03
CA THR A 380 14.97 -24.61 -5.72
C THR A 380 14.49 -23.83 -6.95
N ALA A 381 14.48 -22.50 -6.85
CA ALA A 381 14.11 -21.59 -7.93
C ALA A 381 15.24 -21.35 -8.95
N GLN A 382 16.42 -21.98 -8.80
CA GLN A 382 17.57 -21.83 -9.70
C GLN A 382 17.92 -20.36 -9.98
N CYS A 383 17.97 -19.56 -8.91
CA CYS A 383 18.08 -18.10 -9.06
C CYS A 383 19.33 -17.66 -9.81
N LEU A 384 20.48 -18.30 -9.57
CA LEU A 384 21.72 -17.91 -10.22
C LEU A 384 21.72 -18.27 -11.71
N GLU A 385 21.18 -19.42 -12.10
CA GLU A 385 20.99 -19.77 -13.51
C GLU A 385 19.99 -18.83 -14.17
N TYR A 386 18.89 -18.52 -13.49
CA TYR A 386 17.90 -17.55 -13.97
C TYR A 386 18.57 -16.20 -14.25
N PHE A 387 19.37 -15.68 -13.32
CA PHE A 387 20.10 -14.42 -13.52
C PHE A 387 21.10 -14.50 -14.68
N GLY A 388 21.72 -15.65 -14.93
CA GLY A 388 22.62 -15.85 -16.06
C GLY A 388 21.91 -15.85 -17.41
N HIS A 389 20.66 -16.31 -17.44
CA HIS A 389 19.81 -16.30 -18.63
C HIS A 389 19.17 -14.94 -18.92
N HIS A 390 19.18 -14.01 -17.96
CA HIS A 390 18.59 -12.69 -18.11
C HIS A 390 19.64 -11.56 -17.97
N GLY A 391 19.32 -10.34 -18.38
CA GLY A 391 20.26 -9.23 -18.29
C GLY A 391 20.44 -8.73 -16.85
N TYR A 392 21.59 -8.17 -16.51
CA TYR A 392 21.83 -7.52 -15.21
C TYR A 392 20.75 -6.49 -14.80
N ARG A 393 20.34 -6.55 -13.53
CA ARG A 393 19.48 -5.57 -12.85
C ARG A 393 20.10 -5.19 -11.50
N LEU A 394 19.91 -3.94 -11.07
CA LEU A 394 20.50 -3.40 -9.84
C LEU A 394 20.27 -4.26 -8.60
N GLY A 395 19.03 -4.71 -8.37
CA GLY A 395 18.67 -5.49 -7.17
C GLY A 395 19.37 -6.85 -7.06
N LEU A 396 19.99 -7.34 -8.13
CA LEU A 396 20.73 -8.61 -8.10
C LEU A 396 22.00 -8.55 -7.25
N ILE A 397 22.64 -7.39 -7.17
CA ILE A 397 23.86 -7.26 -6.38
C ILE A 397 23.54 -7.51 -4.91
N ASP A 398 22.44 -6.93 -4.40
CA ASP A 398 22.05 -7.10 -3.00
C ASP A 398 21.69 -8.56 -2.68
N ILE A 399 21.05 -9.26 -3.63
CA ILE A 399 20.77 -10.70 -3.52
C ILE A 399 22.07 -11.51 -3.45
N ILE A 400 23.00 -11.25 -4.36
CA ILE A 400 24.27 -11.99 -4.43
C ILE A 400 25.13 -11.69 -3.21
N GLU A 401 25.24 -10.44 -2.77
CA GLU A 401 25.96 -10.08 -1.56
C GLU A 401 25.38 -10.78 -0.32
N GLY A 402 24.04 -10.81 -0.22
CA GLY A 402 23.35 -11.61 0.79
C GLY A 402 23.71 -13.08 0.71
N TYR A 403 23.66 -13.67 -0.48
CA TYR A 403 24.05 -15.06 -0.71
C TYR A 403 25.52 -15.32 -0.34
N LEU A 404 26.45 -14.44 -0.67
CA LEU A 404 27.87 -14.63 -0.37
C LEU A 404 28.17 -14.54 1.12
N SER A 405 27.41 -13.76 1.88
CA SER A 405 27.64 -13.61 3.32
C SER A 405 27.38 -14.89 4.12
N ILE A 406 26.65 -15.88 3.57
CA ILE A 406 26.46 -17.20 4.22
C ILE A 406 27.78 -17.97 4.36
N PHE A 407 28.77 -17.66 3.52
CA PHE A 407 30.07 -18.34 3.52
C PHE A 407 31.08 -17.67 4.46
N ASP A 408 30.74 -16.52 5.04
CA ASP A 408 31.60 -15.89 6.04
C ASP A 408 31.64 -16.76 7.30
N ARG A 409 32.85 -17.16 7.70
CA ARG A 409 33.10 -18.01 8.89
C ARG A 409 32.68 -17.34 10.19
N ASN A 410 32.52 -16.02 10.19
CA ASN A 410 32.04 -15.26 11.34
C ASN A 410 30.51 -15.08 11.34
N SER A 411 29.81 -15.57 10.31
CA SER A 411 28.35 -15.50 10.28
C SER A 411 27.77 -16.48 11.31
N ASN A 412 26.99 -15.97 12.26
CA ASN A 412 26.20 -16.77 13.20
C ASN A 412 24.97 -17.41 12.50
N SER A 413 25.09 -17.78 11.23
CA SER A 413 23.97 -18.15 10.35
C SER A 413 23.23 -19.41 10.79
N GLY A 414 23.81 -20.21 11.70
CA GLY A 414 23.17 -21.44 12.20
C GLY A 414 22.94 -22.51 11.13
N ILE A 415 23.45 -22.30 9.91
CA ILE A 415 23.34 -23.22 8.78
C ILE A 415 24.32 -24.38 8.98
N GLU A 416 23.85 -25.60 8.71
CA GLU A 416 24.70 -26.79 8.78
C GLU A 416 25.87 -26.72 7.78
N ALA A 417 27.07 -27.10 8.21
CA ALA A 417 28.27 -27.05 7.39
C ALA A 417 28.16 -27.87 6.08
N SER A 418 27.38 -28.96 6.09
CA SER A 418 27.05 -29.76 4.90
C SER A 418 26.29 -28.96 3.85
N VAL A 419 25.30 -28.17 4.28
CA VAL A 419 24.51 -27.29 3.40
C VAL A 419 25.39 -26.18 2.85
N VAL A 420 26.23 -25.55 3.68
CA VAL A 420 27.20 -24.55 3.22
C VAL A 420 28.11 -25.13 2.14
N GLN A 421 28.67 -26.32 2.36
CA GLN A 421 29.55 -26.99 1.40
C GLN A 421 28.85 -27.25 0.06
N GLU A 422 27.60 -27.70 0.10
CA GLU A 422 26.79 -27.92 -1.11
C GLU A 422 26.58 -26.62 -1.91
N HIS A 423 26.36 -25.51 -1.21
CA HIS A 423 26.24 -24.18 -1.83
C HIS A 423 27.57 -23.63 -2.36
N ILE A 424 28.70 -24.00 -1.76
CA ILE A 424 30.04 -23.70 -2.31
C ILE A 424 30.23 -24.44 -3.63
N GLU A 425 29.93 -25.75 -3.68
CA GLU A 425 30.06 -26.56 -4.90
C GLU A 425 29.16 -26.04 -6.02
N TYR A 426 27.91 -25.70 -5.69
CA TYR A 426 26.97 -25.10 -6.61
C TYR A 426 27.48 -23.76 -7.18
N LEU A 427 27.96 -22.85 -6.32
CA LEU A 427 28.51 -21.55 -6.72
C LEU A 427 29.72 -21.68 -7.66
N HIS A 428 30.54 -22.72 -7.48
CA HIS A 428 31.73 -22.98 -8.31
C HIS A 428 31.44 -23.79 -9.57
N THR A 429 30.18 -23.93 -9.97
CA THR A 429 29.84 -24.36 -11.33
C THR A 429 30.27 -23.27 -12.32
N PRO A 430 30.96 -23.59 -13.44
CA PRO A 430 31.55 -22.57 -14.33
C PRO A 430 30.59 -21.45 -14.77
N ASP A 431 29.37 -21.82 -15.18
CA ASP A 431 28.36 -20.85 -15.64
C ASP A 431 27.81 -19.98 -14.52
N ILE A 432 27.64 -20.56 -13.32
CA ILE A 432 27.15 -19.84 -12.15
C ILE A 432 28.21 -18.87 -11.65
N LEU A 433 29.47 -19.32 -11.53
CA LEU A 433 30.57 -18.47 -11.10
C LEU A 433 30.75 -17.28 -12.06
N PHE A 434 30.74 -17.53 -13.38
CA PHE A 434 30.79 -16.47 -14.38
C PHE A 434 29.62 -15.49 -14.23
N THR A 435 28.40 -15.99 -14.05
CA THR A 435 27.21 -15.14 -13.86
C THR A 435 27.37 -14.25 -12.63
N VAL A 436 27.69 -14.84 -11.48
CA VAL A 436 27.88 -14.12 -10.22
C VAL A 436 28.99 -13.09 -10.34
N CYS A 437 30.16 -13.48 -10.87
CA CYS A 437 31.26 -12.55 -11.10
C CYS A 437 30.88 -11.40 -12.03
N SER A 438 30.16 -11.68 -13.12
CA SER A 438 29.76 -10.65 -14.09
C SER A 438 28.83 -9.61 -13.45
N ILE A 439 27.88 -10.04 -12.62
CA ILE A 439 26.95 -9.16 -11.91
C ILE A 439 27.70 -8.30 -10.88
N LEU A 440 28.58 -8.92 -10.07
CA LEU A 440 29.38 -8.21 -9.08
C LEU A 440 30.37 -7.24 -9.71
N ALA A 441 30.94 -7.59 -10.86
CA ALA A 441 31.87 -6.75 -11.61
C ALA A 441 31.22 -5.47 -12.15
N LEU A 442 29.91 -5.48 -12.39
CA LEU A 442 29.20 -4.26 -12.76
C LEU A 442 29.10 -3.30 -11.58
N GLY A 443 28.90 -3.77 -10.35
CA GLY A 443 28.66 -2.89 -9.19
C GLY A 443 27.39 -2.05 -9.35
N ASP A 444 27.04 -1.29 -8.32
CA ASP A 444 25.83 -0.46 -8.34
C ASP A 444 26.13 0.96 -8.86
N TYR A 445 25.54 1.30 -10.01
CA TYR A 445 25.77 2.58 -10.69
C TYR A 445 25.21 3.80 -9.93
N ARG A 446 24.38 3.60 -8.90
CA ARG A 446 23.86 4.69 -8.06
C ARG A 446 24.94 5.34 -7.21
N TYR A 447 26.04 4.62 -6.96
CA TYR A 447 27.13 5.13 -6.15
C TYR A 447 28.17 5.88 -6.98
N PRO A 448 28.89 6.84 -6.37
CA PRO A 448 30.06 7.47 -6.98
C PRO A 448 31.09 6.44 -7.45
N ASP A 449 31.85 6.75 -8.51
CA ASP A 449 32.85 5.84 -9.14
C ASP A 449 33.80 5.20 -8.12
N TRP A 450 34.28 5.99 -7.15
CA TRP A 450 35.21 5.51 -6.12
C TRP A 450 34.56 4.45 -5.20
N TYR A 451 33.33 4.69 -4.76
CA TYR A 451 32.61 3.77 -3.87
C TYR A 451 32.20 2.51 -4.62
N ARG A 452 31.75 2.65 -5.87
CA ARG A 452 31.43 1.52 -6.75
C ARG A 452 32.64 0.61 -6.94
N ARG A 453 33.84 1.16 -7.17
CA ARG A 453 35.09 0.38 -7.28
C ARG A 453 35.44 -0.33 -5.99
N GLU A 454 35.37 0.34 -4.83
CA GLU A 454 35.63 -0.32 -3.54
C GLU A 454 34.64 -1.47 -3.28
N ARG A 455 33.36 -1.27 -3.59
CA ARG A 455 32.33 -2.32 -3.46
C ARG A 455 32.60 -3.49 -4.41
N ILE A 456 32.95 -3.25 -5.67
CA ILE A 456 33.38 -4.30 -6.62
C ILE A 456 34.57 -5.07 -6.04
N LYS A 457 35.59 -4.35 -5.56
CA LYS A 457 36.79 -4.97 -4.99
C LYS A 457 36.45 -5.88 -3.81
N TRP A 458 35.62 -5.39 -2.88
CA TRP A 458 35.18 -6.16 -1.71
C TRP A 458 34.36 -7.39 -2.10
N ASN A 459 33.43 -7.26 -3.06
CA ASN A 459 32.61 -8.36 -3.54
C ASN A 459 33.44 -9.46 -4.23
N ILE A 460 34.37 -9.05 -5.11
CA ILE A 460 35.27 -9.98 -5.79
C ILE A 460 36.19 -10.67 -4.79
N LEU A 461 36.74 -9.94 -3.82
CA LEU A 461 37.56 -10.52 -2.75
C LEU A 461 36.77 -11.54 -1.93
N SER A 462 35.54 -11.20 -1.53
CA SER A 462 34.67 -12.09 -0.77
C SER A 462 34.36 -13.38 -1.54
N LEU A 463 34.07 -13.27 -2.84
CA LEU A 463 33.82 -14.44 -3.69
C LEU A 463 35.05 -15.32 -3.86
N VAL A 464 36.23 -14.75 -4.14
CA VAL A 464 37.49 -15.51 -4.29
C VAL A 464 37.88 -16.24 -3.01
N ARG A 465 37.57 -15.68 -1.84
CA ARG A 465 37.88 -16.29 -0.54
C ARG A 465 37.11 -17.56 -0.23
N ILE A 466 35.94 -17.75 -0.84
CA ILE A 466 35.12 -18.94 -0.60
C ILE A 466 35.88 -20.20 -1.04
N GLN A 467 36.48 -20.18 -2.23
CA GLN A 467 37.31 -21.27 -2.74
C GLN A 467 38.35 -20.76 -3.74
N ARG A 468 39.45 -20.20 -3.23
CA ARG A 468 40.52 -19.59 -4.04
C ARG A 468 41.14 -20.57 -5.03
N ASP A 469 41.33 -21.82 -4.63
CA ASP A 469 42.07 -22.81 -5.42
C ASP A 469 41.18 -23.55 -6.45
N ALA A 470 39.94 -23.09 -6.68
CA ALA A 470 39.04 -23.72 -7.63
C ALA A 470 39.51 -23.51 -9.09
N PRO A 471 39.61 -24.56 -9.92
CA PRO A 471 40.13 -24.44 -11.30
C PRO A 471 39.21 -23.63 -12.23
N VAL A 472 37.95 -23.44 -11.85
CA VAL A 472 36.95 -22.69 -12.62
C VAL A 472 37.24 -21.18 -12.69
N TRP A 473 38.15 -20.67 -11.86
CA TRP A 473 38.56 -19.27 -11.90
C TRP A 473 39.26 -18.87 -13.20
N ASP A 474 40.00 -19.79 -13.83
CA ASP A 474 40.65 -19.52 -15.11
C ASP A 474 39.62 -19.31 -16.23
N ASP A 475 38.62 -20.18 -16.29
CA ASP A 475 37.50 -20.06 -17.24
C ASP A 475 36.68 -18.79 -16.99
N CYS A 476 36.35 -18.51 -15.73
CA CYS A 476 35.61 -17.30 -15.36
C CYS A 476 36.36 -16.01 -15.78
N ARG A 477 37.66 -15.92 -15.49
CA ARG A 477 38.49 -14.77 -15.90
C ARG A 477 38.58 -14.64 -17.41
N TYR A 478 38.72 -15.74 -18.13
CA TYR A 478 38.73 -15.77 -19.59
C TYR A 478 37.41 -15.22 -20.18
N ARG A 479 36.26 -15.73 -19.70
CA ARG A 479 34.93 -15.30 -20.16
C ARG A 479 34.64 -13.83 -19.83
N LEU A 480 35.08 -13.33 -18.67
CA LEU A 480 34.99 -11.90 -18.36
C LEU A 480 35.86 -11.05 -19.30
N GLY A 481 37.04 -11.57 -19.69
CA GLY A 481 37.88 -10.96 -20.71
C GLY A 481 37.17 -10.86 -22.07
N GLN A 482 36.42 -11.89 -22.47
CA GLN A 482 35.63 -11.85 -23.72
C GLN A 482 34.58 -10.73 -23.73
N LEU A 483 33.95 -10.44 -22.59
CA LEU A 483 32.98 -9.32 -22.48
C LEU A 483 33.59 -7.93 -22.75
N LEU A 484 34.92 -7.78 -22.65
CA LEU A 484 35.60 -6.53 -22.97
C LEU A 484 35.70 -6.29 -24.47
N GLU A 485 35.82 -7.35 -25.26
CA GLU A 485 36.03 -7.28 -26.71
C GLU A 485 34.68 -7.33 -27.44
N GLU A 486 33.86 -8.33 -27.13
CA GLU A 486 32.58 -8.62 -27.79
C GLU A 486 31.42 -8.67 -26.78
N ASP A 487 30.19 -8.70 -27.28
CA ASP A 487 29.01 -9.02 -26.47
C ASP A 487 28.85 -10.55 -26.36
N GLY A 488 29.95 -11.20 -25.94
CA GLY A 488 30.02 -12.65 -25.83
C GLY A 488 28.92 -13.16 -24.91
N MET A 489 28.21 -14.21 -25.35
CA MET A 489 27.07 -14.81 -24.64
C MET A 489 25.82 -13.91 -24.51
N ASP A 490 25.70 -12.88 -25.36
CA ASP A 490 24.56 -11.94 -25.40
C ASP A 490 24.36 -11.16 -24.07
N PHE A 491 25.42 -10.94 -23.29
CA PHE A 491 25.30 -10.36 -21.95
C PHE A 491 24.72 -8.93 -21.94
N PHE A 492 25.24 -8.03 -22.78
CA PHE A 492 24.73 -6.67 -22.94
C PHE A 492 23.41 -6.67 -23.73
N TYR A 493 23.24 -7.57 -24.70
CA TYR A 493 21.98 -7.74 -25.43
C TYR A 493 20.83 -8.17 -24.52
N ARG A 494 21.05 -9.07 -23.55
CA ARG A 494 20.04 -9.49 -22.57
C ARG A 494 19.62 -8.38 -21.61
N GLN A 495 20.42 -7.32 -21.50
CA GLN A 495 20.08 -6.11 -20.72
C GLN A 495 19.21 -5.11 -21.51
N THR A 496 18.77 -5.45 -22.72
CA THR A 496 17.84 -4.64 -23.52
C THR A 496 16.56 -4.34 -22.73
N ARG A 497 16.08 -3.10 -22.81
CA ARG A 497 14.78 -2.73 -22.22
C ARG A 497 13.67 -3.11 -23.20
N ILE A 498 12.65 -3.80 -22.73
CA ILE A 498 11.45 -4.07 -23.52
C ILE A 498 10.52 -2.87 -23.39
N ARG A 499 10.28 -2.15 -24.50
CA ARG A 499 9.30 -1.05 -24.59
C ARG A 499 8.17 -1.48 -25.53
N GLY A 500 7.11 -2.04 -24.96
CA GLY A 500 6.05 -2.67 -25.75
C GLY A 500 6.57 -3.93 -26.44
N ILE A 501 6.60 -3.94 -27.78
CA ILE A 501 7.17 -5.05 -28.57
C ILE A 501 8.64 -4.82 -28.97
N GLU A 502 9.18 -3.62 -28.73
CA GLU A 502 10.53 -3.25 -29.16
C GLU A 502 11.55 -3.56 -28.06
N ARG A 503 12.65 -4.22 -28.42
CA ARG A 503 13.84 -4.34 -27.56
C ARG A 503 14.77 -3.17 -27.86
N VAL A 504 14.92 -2.28 -26.88
CA VAL A 504 15.83 -1.14 -26.95
C VAL A 504 17.18 -1.58 -26.42
N SER A 505 18.17 -1.66 -27.32
CA SER A 505 19.56 -1.95 -26.99
C SER A 505 20.14 -0.95 -25.98
N LEU A 506 21.06 -1.43 -25.15
CA LEU A 506 21.84 -0.54 -24.30
C LEU A 506 22.61 0.46 -25.16
N PRO A 507 22.62 1.76 -24.79
CA PRO A 507 23.47 2.75 -25.44
C PRO A 507 24.94 2.33 -25.37
N ALA A 508 25.70 2.58 -26.44
CA ALA A 508 27.12 2.24 -26.50
C ALA A 508 27.94 2.85 -25.33
N GLU A 509 27.56 4.05 -24.87
CA GLU A 509 28.15 4.70 -23.70
C GLU A 509 27.97 3.89 -22.41
N LYS A 510 26.79 3.28 -22.21
CA LYS A 510 26.53 2.41 -21.06
C LYS A 510 27.32 1.11 -21.14
N ILE A 511 27.44 0.53 -22.34
CA ILE A 511 28.26 -0.67 -22.54
C ILE A 511 29.74 -0.35 -22.25
N ALA A 512 30.24 0.79 -22.72
CA ALA A 512 31.60 1.24 -22.44
C ALA A 512 31.84 1.48 -20.94
N ASP A 513 30.88 2.08 -20.24
CA ASP A 513 30.93 2.23 -18.78
C ASP A 513 30.95 0.87 -18.07
N GLN A 514 30.08 -0.07 -18.44
CA GLN A 514 30.09 -1.42 -17.85
C GLN A 514 31.42 -2.16 -18.10
N ARG A 515 31.97 -2.09 -19.31
CA ARG A 515 33.29 -2.68 -19.64
C ARG A 515 34.43 -2.10 -18.81
N LYS A 516 34.36 -0.81 -18.44
CA LYS A 516 35.33 -0.18 -17.53
C LYS A 516 35.37 -0.90 -16.17
N TYR A 517 34.21 -1.22 -15.59
CA TYR A 517 34.15 -1.89 -14.29
C TYR A 517 34.44 -3.39 -14.37
N ILE A 518 34.06 -4.05 -15.47
CA ILE A 518 34.49 -5.44 -15.75
C ILE A 518 36.02 -5.52 -15.80
N ARG A 519 36.67 -4.58 -16.50
CA ARG A 519 38.14 -4.50 -16.53
C ARG A 519 38.73 -4.34 -15.13
N PHE A 520 38.16 -3.43 -14.34
CA PHE A 520 38.59 -3.22 -12.96
C PHE A 520 38.42 -4.47 -12.07
N ALA A 521 37.34 -5.24 -12.25
CA ALA A 521 37.13 -6.50 -11.54
C ALA A 521 38.18 -7.56 -11.94
N ILE A 522 38.52 -7.67 -13.23
CA ILE A 522 39.58 -8.56 -13.73
C ILE A 522 40.95 -8.18 -13.14
N GLU A 523 41.28 -6.89 -13.15
CA GLU A 523 42.50 -6.35 -12.52
C GLU A 523 42.55 -6.72 -11.03
N THR A 524 41.44 -6.58 -10.32
CA THR A 524 41.31 -6.93 -8.90
C THR A 524 41.52 -8.43 -8.68
N MET A 525 40.85 -9.30 -9.46
CA MET A 525 41.04 -10.75 -9.38
C MET A 525 42.50 -11.13 -9.62
N ASN A 526 43.13 -10.57 -10.65
CA ASN A 526 44.53 -10.85 -10.95
C ASN A 526 45.45 -10.43 -9.80
N ALA A 527 45.21 -9.28 -9.17
CA ALA A 527 45.97 -8.84 -8.00
C ALA A 527 45.83 -9.83 -6.82
N ILE A 528 44.62 -10.34 -6.56
CA ILE A 528 44.37 -11.34 -5.52
C ILE A 528 45.13 -12.64 -5.83
N PHE A 529 45.02 -13.17 -7.06
CA PHE A 529 45.69 -14.42 -7.43
C PHE A 529 47.22 -14.30 -7.45
N LEU A 530 47.75 -13.13 -7.80
CA LEU A 530 49.19 -12.82 -7.72
C LEU A 530 49.69 -12.54 -6.29
N GLY A 531 48.79 -12.44 -5.31
CA GLY A 531 49.14 -12.13 -3.92
C GLY A 531 49.62 -10.68 -3.72
N THR A 532 49.24 -9.76 -4.61
CA THR A 532 49.60 -8.33 -4.51
C THR A 532 48.52 -7.49 -3.84
N LEU A 533 47.36 -8.08 -3.55
CA LEU A 533 46.29 -7.48 -2.76
C LEU A 533 46.25 -8.17 -1.38
N ASP A 534 46.63 -7.45 -0.32
CA ASP A 534 46.65 -7.99 1.04
C ASP A 534 45.26 -8.37 1.58
N ASP A 535 45.25 -9.31 2.52
CA ASP A 535 44.08 -10.01 3.04
C ASP A 535 43.22 -9.22 4.05
N GLU A 536 43.39 -7.92 4.25
CA GLU A 536 42.56 -7.18 5.21
C GLU A 536 41.90 -5.93 4.63
N PRO A 537 40.62 -6.02 4.23
CA PRO A 537 39.74 -4.88 4.36
C PRO A 537 39.45 -4.69 5.86
N ASN A 538 39.96 -3.63 6.47
CA ASN A 538 39.52 -3.19 7.80
C ASN A 538 38.01 -2.98 7.76
N SER A 539 37.24 -3.91 8.35
CA SER A 539 35.77 -3.81 8.41
C SER A 539 35.28 -2.56 9.15
N SER A 540 36.15 -1.93 9.95
CA SER A 540 35.86 -0.67 10.64
C SER A 540 35.71 0.53 9.71
N ASP A 541 36.36 0.55 8.54
CA ASP A 541 36.23 1.66 7.58
C ASP A 541 34.98 1.51 6.70
N TYR A 542 34.45 0.29 6.54
CA TYR A 542 33.29 0.00 5.70
C TYR A 542 32.00 0.63 6.23
N HIS A 543 31.79 0.61 7.56
CA HIS A 543 30.63 1.25 8.18
C HIS A 543 30.85 2.75 8.46
N ALA A 544 32.10 3.21 8.56
CA ALA A 544 32.42 4.62 8.78
C ALA A 544 32.38 5.46 7.49
N ALA A 545 32.56 4.84 6.32
CA ALA A 545 32.60 5.50 5.01
C ALA A 545 31.30 5.40 4.19
N ILE A 546 30.22 4.84 4.75
CA ILE A 546 28.88 5.04 4.20
C ILE A 546 28.61 6.54 4.33
N PRO A 547 28.51 7.33 3.23
CA PRO A 547 27.97 8.67 3.35
C PRO A 547 26.59 8.48 3.96
N ASP A 548 26.38 9.05 5.14
CA ASP A 548 25.15 8.93 5.92
C ASP A 548 23.96 9.03 4.93
N ASP A 549 23.30 7.90 4.66
CA ASP A 549 22.18 7.78 3.69
C ASP A 549 20.96 8.61 4.18
N SER A 550 21.14 9.26 5.31
CA SER A 550 20.32 10.32 5.88
C SER A 550 20.09 11.56 4.98
N SER A 551 20.84 11.73 3.88
CA SER A 551 20.50 12.75 2.88
C SER A 551 19.31 12.40 1.98
N ILE A 552 18.77 11.18 2.11
CA ILE A 552 17.47 10.76 1.57
C ILE A 552 16.48 10.38 2.70
N SER A 553 16.91 10.36 3.97
CA SER A 553 16.03 10.18 5.14
C SER A 553 16.57 10.88 6.40
N PRO A 554 16.04 12.06 6.76
CA PRO A 554 16.71 12.93 7.73
C PRO A 554 16.63 12.42 9.17
N THR A 555 17.79 12.25 9.81
CA THR A 555 17.93 11.76 11.19
C THR A 555 17.56 12.81 12.24
N ARG A 556 17.10 12.33 13.40
CA ARG A 556 16.50 13.08 14.54
C ARG A 556 17.33 14.26 15.08
N ALA A 557 18.65 14.27 14.89
CA ALA A 557 19.54 15.35 15.35
C ALA A 557 19.66 16.51 14.34
N SER A 558 19.67 16.20 13.05
CA SER A 558 19.75 17.18 11.96
C SER A 558 18.49 18.07 11.90
N TRP A 559 17.33 17.49 12.18
CA TRP A 559 16.05 18.22 12.22
C TRP A 559 15.94 19.25 13.34
N ARG A 560 16.44 18.96 14.55
CA ARG A 560 16.39 19.94 15.66
C ARG A 560 17.21 21.17 15.33
N ASP A 561 18.40 20.98 14.77
CA ASP A 561 19.27 22.09 14.37
C ASP A 561 18.74 22.85 13.13
N HIS A 562 17.98 22.20 12.25
CA HIS A 562 17.33 22.85 11.12
C HIS A 562 16.07 23.63 11.51
N LEU A 563 15.26 23.11 12.45
CA LEU A 563 14.09 23.80 13.03
C LEU A 563 14.49 25.03 13.86
N HIS A 564 15.60 24.96 14.62
CA HIS A 564 16.13 26.11 15.35
C HIS A 564 16.64 27.24 14.45
N ARG A 565 17.00 26.95 13.18
CA ARG A 565 17.45 27.96 12.21
C ARG A 565 16.33 28.58 11.37
N LEU A 566 15.16 27.94 11.28
CA LEU A 566 14.05 28.37 10.42
C LEU A 566 12.89 29.07 11.16
N LEU A 567 12.89 29.08 12.49
CA LEU A 567 11.87 29.76 13.30
C LEU A 567 12.55 30.69 14.34
N PRO A 568 12.77 31.99 14.03
CA PRO A 568 13.44 32.91 14.94
C PRO A 568 12.54 33.46 16.07
N TRP A 569 11.42 32.78 16.40
CA TRP A 569 10.45 33.25 17.38
C TRP A 569 10.17 32.21 18.47
N HIS A 570 11.18 31.91 19.28
CA HIS A 570 10.97 31.38 20.61
C HIS A 570 12.18 31.72 21.50
N ASP A 571 12.28 32.99 21.86
CA ASP A 571 13.05 33.41 23.04
C ASP A 571 12.33 34.58 23.71
N GLN A 572 11.22 34.26 24.39
CA GLN A 572 10.76 35.03 25.54
C GLN A 572 10.68 34.07 26.73
N ARG A 573 11.83 33.88 27.38
CA ARG A 573 11.85 33.46 28.78
C ARG A 573 11.34 34.63 29.61
N GLU A 574 10.12 34.49 30.13
CA GLU A 574 9.68 35.26 31.28
C GLU A 574 10.66 35.02 32.44
N SER A 575 11.36 36.08 32.81
CA SER A 575 12.09 36.13 34.08
C SER A 575 11.10 36.50 35.17
N VAL A 576 10.64 35.48 35.91
CA VAL A 576 10.02 35.69 37.21
C VAL A 576 11.10 36.25 38.14
N ARG A 577 11.06 37.56 38.40
CA ARG A 577 11.70 38.14 39.58
C ARG A 577 10.80 37.87 40.77
N VAL A 578 11.37 37.15 41.74
CA VAL A 578 10.92 37.17 43.12
C VAL A 578 11.37 38.51 43.71
N ASP A 579 10.40 39.34 44.06
CA ASP A 579 10.32 40.13 45.30
C ASP A 579 8.86 40.52 45.55
#